data_AF-A0A925DJL5-F1
#
_entry.id   AF-A0A925DJL5-F1
#
_cell.length_a   1.000
_cell.length_b   1.000
_cell.length_c   1.000
_cell.angle_alpha   90.00
_cell.angle_beta   90.00
_cell.angle_gamma   90.00
#
_symmetry.space_group_name_H-M   'P 1'
#
loop_
_entity.id
_entity.type
_entity.pdbx_description
1 polymer ?
#
loop_
_entity_poly.entity_id
_entity_poly.type
_entity_poly.pdbx_seq_one_letter_code
_entity_poly.pdbx_strand_id
1 'polypeptide(L)'
;LDKANSTKKKEFIDMAKVSCFKVLDRDSLNGDANFKLATIYYNNGANIIMKTMTLDTPIDSIPIYEEMANKLFLQSLPFMQRAFKSKPHCPKIIEGLMGIYYSLNDEENFKKYKALFDKLTEDIQKGLIKEDCI
;
A
#
# COMPACT_ATOMS: atom_id res chain seq x y z
N LEU A 1 -9.08 17.02 22.88
CA LEU A 1 -10.13 16.07 22.47
C LEU A 1 -9.60 14.96 21.54
N ASP A 2 -8.28 14.90 21.29
CA ASP A 2 -7.69 14.13 20.17
C ASP A 2 -7.29 12.69 20.51
N LYS A 3 -6.99 12.36 21.77
CA LYS A 3 -6.56 11.00 22.15
C LYS A 3 -7.68 9.97 21.97
N ALA A 4 -8.91 10.29 22.38
CA ALA A 4 -10.05 9.36 22.26
C ALA A 4 -10.41 9.05 20.80
N ASN A 5 -10.25 10.04 19.91
CA ASN A 5 -10.50 9.87 18.47
C ASN A 5 -9.39 9.05 17.79
N SER A 6 -8.14 9.24 18.22
CA SER A 6 -6.99 8.43 17.80
C SER A 6 -7.10 6.97 18.24
N THR A 7 -7.56 6.71 19.47
CA THR A 7 -7.79 5.35 19.99
C THR A 7 -8.86 4.61 19.19
N LYS A 8 -10.03 5.24 18.97
CA LYS A 8 -11.09 4.64 18.15
C LYS A 8 -10.63 4.35 16.72
N LYS A 9 -9.87 5.27 16.11
CA LYS A 9 -9.31 5.05 14.76
C LYS A 9 -8.42 3.81 14.72
N LYS A 10 -7.57 3.60 15.74
CA LYS A 10 -6.71 2.42 15.83
C LYS A 10 -7.55 1.14 15.94
N GLU A 11 -8.58 1.13 16.78
CA GLU A 11 -9.50 -0.01 16.91
C GLU A 11 -10.18 -0.37 15.59
N PHE A 12 -10.65 0.62 14.82
CA PHE A 12 -11.23 0.38 13.50
C PHE A 12 -10.22 -0.20 12.51
N ILE A 13 -8.96 0.25 12.52
CA ILE A 13 -7.90 -0.31 11.68
C ILE A 13 -7.60 -1.75 12.07
N ASP A 14 -7.56 -2.06 13.38
CA ASP A 14 -7.31 -3.42 13.86
C ASP A 14 -8.46 -4.36 13.47
N MET A 15 -9.72 -3.93 13.62
CA MET A 15 -10.89 -4.68 13.15
C MET A 15 -10.87 -4.89 11.63
N ALA A 16 -10.46 -3.88 10.85
CA ALA A 16 -10.32 -4.00 9.40
C ALA A 16 -9.29 -5.06 9.02
N LYS A 17 -8.11 -5.07 9.65
CA LYS A 17 -7.08 -6.11 9.42
C LYS A 17 -7.62 -7.50 9.74
N VAL A 18 -8.23 -7.68 10.92
CA VAL A 18 -8.79 -8.99 11.33
C VAL A 18 -9.84 -9.48 10.34
N SER A 19 -10.71 -8.59 9.88
CA SER A 19 -11.74 -8.94 8.91
C SER A 19 -11.13 -9.34 7.56
N CYS A 20 -10.12 -8.61 7.08
CA CYS A 20 -9.40 -8.97 5.86
C CYS A 20 -8.71 -10.33 5.98
N PHE A 21 -8.03 -10.61 7.10
CA PHE A 21 -7.40 -11.91 7.31
C PHE A 21 -8.42 -13.06 7.31
N LYS A 22 -9.60 -12.88 7.93
CA LYS A 22 -10.68 -13.88 7.86
C LYS A 22 -11.16 -14.15 6.43
N VAL A 23 -11.18 -13.13 5.57
CA VAL A 23 -11.48 -13.31 4.13
C VAL A 23 -10.36 -14.10 3.46
N LEU A 24 -9.10 -13.74 3.73
CA LEU A 24 -7.94 -14.41 3.14
C LEU A 24 -7.75 -15.86 3.59
N ASP A 25 -8.26 -16.23 4.77
CA ASP A 25 -8.31 -17.62 5.22
C ASP A 25 -9.25 -18.50 4.36
N ARG A 26 -10.23 -17.88 3.68
CA ARG A 26 -11.18 -18.55 2.79
C ARG A 26 -10.79 -18.42 1.32
N ASP A 27 -10.33 -17.24 0.93
CA ASP A 27 -9.87 -16.92 -0.41
C ASP A 27 -8.59 -16.07 -0.31
N SER A 28 -7.45 -16.74 -0.33
CA SER A 28 -6.14 -16.09 -0.19
C SER A 28 -5.79 -15.13 -1.33
N LEU A 29 -6.47 -15.25 -2.47
CA LEU A 29 -6.27 -14.39 -3.65
C LEU A 29 -7.31 -13.27 -3.71
N ASN A 30 -8.21 -13.14 -2.73
CA ASN A 30 -9.23 -12.10 -2.72
C ASN A 30 -8.59 -10.70 -2.90
N GLY A 31 -8.84 -10.08 -4.07
CA GLY A 31 -8.18 -8.84 -4.46
C GLY A 31 -8.42 -7.68 -3.49
N ASP A 32 -9.64 -7.57 -2.96
CA ASP A 32 -10.06 -6.44 -2.12
C ASP A 32 -9.46 -6.52 -0.71
N ALA A 33 -9.47 -7.71 -0.11
CA ALA A 33 -8.85 -7.94 1.20
C ALA A 33 -7.33 -7.77 1.13
N ASN A 34 -6.68 -8.26 0.07
CA ASN A 34 -5.26 -8.05 -0.18
C ASN A 34 -4.95 -6.55 -0.38
N PHE A 35 -5.70 -5.85 -1.23
CA PHE A 35 -5.52 -4.41 -1.45
C PHE A 35 -5.67 -3.63 -0.15
N LYS A 36 -6.70 -3.93 0.66
CA LYS A 36 -6.95 -3.26 1.93
C LYS A 36 -5.81 -3.44 2.92
N LEU A 37 -5.31 -4.67 3.10
CA LEU A 37 -4.16 -4.92 3.98
C LEU A 37 -2.92 -4.19 3.49
N ALA A 38 -2.66 -4.24 2.18
CA ALA A 38 -1.53 -3.53 1.58
C ALA A 38 -1.59 -2.02 1.87
N THR A 39 -2.76 -1.39 1.66
CA THR A 39 -2.97 0.04 1.96
C THR A 39 -2.76 0.34 3.44
N ILE A 40 -3.23 -0.52 4.36
CA ILE A 40 -3.04 -0.33 5.80
C ILE A 40 -1.55 -0.33 6.16
N TYR A 41 -0.80 -1.33 5.70
CA TYR A 41 0.64 -1.42 5.99
C TYR A 41 1.42 -0.26 5.36
N TYR A 42 1.15 0.06 4.09
CA TYR A 42 1.79 1.19 3.40
C TYR A 42 1.55 2.52 4.12
N ASN A 43 0.28 2.81 4.44
CA ASN A 43 -0.07 4.05 5.12
C ASN A 43 0.56 4.15 6.52
N ASN A 44 0.73 3.03 7.21
CA ASN A 44 1.43 3.04 8.51
C ASN A 44 2.91 3.41 8.31
N GLY A 45 3.59 2.85 7.30
CA GLY A 45 4.97 3.22 6.97
C GLY A 45 5.09 4.70 6.57
N ALA A 46 4.23 5.16 5.68
CA ALA A 46 4.19 6.56 5.25
C ALA A 46 3.89 7.51 6.42
N ASN A 47 3.02 7.15 7.36
CA ASN A 47 2.76 7.96 8.55
C ASN A 47 3.99 8.09 9.47
N ILE A 48 4.85 7.06 9.57
CA ILE A 48 6.09 7.16 10.35
C ILE A 48 6.95 8.29 9.75
N ILE A 49 7.18 8.25 8.45
CA ILE A 49 7.99 9.26 7.75
C ILE A 49 7.30 10.64 7.84
N MET A 50 6.06 10.76 7.39
CA MET A 50 5.39 12.06 7.23
C MET A 50 5.00 12.75 8.53
N LYS A 51 4.81 12.02 9.64
CA LYS A 51 4.32 12.59 10.91
C LYS A 51 5.33 12.54 12.03
N THR A 52 6.31 11.65 11.96
CA THR A 52 7.32 11.51 13.01
C THR A 52 8.60 12.23 12.62
N MET A 53 9.00 12.16 11.35
CA MET A 53 10.19 12.87 10.86
C MET A 53 9.81 14.32 10.53
N THR A 54 10.03 15.22 11.49
CA THR A 54 9.95 16.68 11.29
C THR A 54 11.35 17.27 11.11
N LEU A 55 11.45 18.57 10.81
CA LEU A 55 12.74 19.28 10.72
C LEU A 55 13.56 19.23 12.02
N ASP A 56 12.91 19.01 13.17
CA ASP A 56 13.54 18.92 14.49
C ASP A 56 13.97 17.49 14.86
N THR A 57 13.78 16.52 13.95
CA THR A 57 14.15 15.13 14.20
C THR A 57 15.66 15.02 14.36
N PRO A 58 16.16 14.46 15.48
CA PRO A 58 17.59 14.21 15.63
C PRO A 58 18.10 13.36 14.46
N ILE A 59 19.20 13.80 13.83
CA ILE A 59 19.77 13.13 12.64
C ILE A 59 20.03 11.64 12.93
N ASP A 60 20.55 11.32 14.11
CA ASP A 60 20.85 9.94 14.51
C ASP A 60 19.61 9.04 14.66
N SER A 61 18.41 9.65 14.77
CA SER A 61 17.14 8.90 14.84
C SER A 61 16.49 8.66 13.47
N ILE A 62 16.92 9.38 12.42
CA ILE A 62 16.38 9.24 11.06
C ILE A 62 16.48 7.78 10.56
N PRO A 63 17.65 7.10 10.65
CA PRO A 63 17.77 5.72 10.16
C PRO A 63 16.82 4.75 10.87
N ILE A 64 16.51 5.00 12.15
CA ILE A 64 15.59 4.17 12.93
C ILE A 64 14.16 4.28 12.37
N TYR A 65 13.70 5.50 12.09
CA TYR A 65 12.37 5.72 11.52
C TYR A 65 12.25 5.19 10.09
N GLU A 66 13.31 5.35 9.27
CA GLU A 66 13.38 4.76 7.94
C GLU A 66 13.31 3.23 8.00
N GLU A 67 14.04 2.58 8.91
CA GLU A 67 13.99 1.13 9.09
C GLU A 67 12.58 0.65 9.50
N MET A 68 11.93 1.38 10.41
CA MET A 68 10.55 1.08 10.83
C MET A 68 9.55 1.22 9.66
N ALA A 69 9.68 2.27 8.85
CA ALA A 69 8.85 2.47 7.67
C ALA A 69 9.10 1.38 6.62
N ASN A 70 10.36 1.04 6.35
CA ASN A 70 10.77 -0.02 5.41
C ASN A 70 10.17 -1.37 5.80
N LYS A 71 10.18 -1.74 7.09
CA LYS A 71 9.52 -2.96 7.57
C LYS A 71 8.04 -3.01 7.20
N LEU A 72 7.33 -1.89 7.27
CA LEU A 72 5.91 -1.80 6.92
C LEU A 72 5.69 -1.82 5.41
N PHE A 73 6.55 -1.19 4.62
CA PHE A 73 6.49 -1.28 3.16
C PHE A 73 6.75 -2.71 2.67
N LEU A 74 7.71 -3.41 3.26
CA LEU A 74 7.96 -4.84 3.00
C LEU A 74 6.77 -5.72 3.38
N GLN A 75 6.05 -5.40 4.47
CA GLN A 75 4.80 -6.09 4.82
C GLN A 75 3.66 -5.79 3.84
N SER A 76 3.59 -4.56 3.31
CA SER A 76 2.57 -4.16 2.32
C SER A 76 2.74 -4.88 0.99
N LEU A 77 3.99 -5.02 0.53
CA LEU A 77 4.33 -5.53 -0.79
C LEU A 77 3.66 -6.86 -1.19
N PRO A 78 3.74 -7.95 -0.41
CA PRO A 78 3.14 -9.24 -0.81
C PRO A 78 1.62 -9.18 -0.94
N PHE A 79 0.94 -8.35 -0.13
CA PHE A 79 -0.51 -8.16 -0.25
C PHE A 79 -0.84 -7.37 -1.53
N MET A 80 -0.11 -6.29 -1.82
CA MET A 80 -0.35 -5.53 -3.05
C MET A 80 -0.08 -6.38 -4.31
N GLN A 81 0.97 -7.20 -4.30
CA GLN A 81 1.27 -8.14 -5.38
C GLN A 81 0.16 -9.18 -5.57
N ARG A 82 -0.45 -9.69 -4.49
CA ARG A 82 -1.61 -10.60 -4.58
C ARG A 82 -2.86 -9.88 -5.10
N ALA A 83 -3.10 -8.65 -4.67
CA ALA A 83 -4.17 -7.82 -5.22
C ALA A 83 -4.00 -7.66 -6.74
N PHE A 84 -2.78 -7.38 -7.20
CA PHE A 84 -2.46 -7.27 -8.62
C PHE A 84 -2.65 -8.57 -9.38
N LYS A 85 -2.27 -9.71 -8.80
CA LYS A 85 -2.53 -11.03 -9.39
C LYS A 85 -4.03 -11.29 -9.59
N SER A 86 -4.86 -10.81 -8.67
CA SER A 86 -6.33 -10.95 -8.75
C SER A 86 -6.98 -9.96 -9.72
N LYS A 87 -6.51 -8.71 -9.73
CA LYS A 87 -7.10 -7.60 -10.49
C LYS A 87 -5.99 -6.83 -11.24
N PRO A 88 -5.42 -7.41 -12.31
CA PRO A 88 -4.28 -6.82 -13.01
C PRO A 88 -4.63 -5.57 -13.82
N HIS A 89 -5.91 -5.37 -14.15
CA HIS A 89 -6.40 -4.20 -14.90
C HIS A 89 -6.99 -3.12 -13.99
N CYS A 90 -6.53 -3.06 -12.73
CA CYS A 90 -6.91 -2.01 -11.80
C CYS A 90 -5.78 -0.98 -11.64
N PRO A 91 -5.89 0.24 -12.20
CA PRO A 91 -4.85 1.27 -12.10
C PRO A 91 -4.44 1.57 -10.65
N LYS A 92 -5.41 1.61 -9.71
CA LYS A 92 -5.15 1.89 -8.28
C LYS A 92 -4.22 0.86 -7.63
N ILE A 93 -4.28 -0.40 -8.05
CA ILE A 93 -3.40 -1.45 -7.52
C ILE A 93 -1.97 -1.28 -8.06
N ILE A 94 -1.85 -0.95 -9.34
CA ILE A 94 -0.55 -0.69 -9.97
C ILE A 94 0.11 0.55 -9.37
N GLU A 95 -0.66 1.62 -9.15
CA GLU A 95 -0.20 2.81 -8.44
C GLU A 95 0.28 2.47 -7.01
N GLY A 96 -0.45 1.58 -6.32
CA GLY A 96 -0.03 1.06 -5.03
C GLY A 96 1.32 0.34 -5.08
N LEU A 97 1.57 -0.50 -6.10
CA LEU A 97 2.88 -1.13 -6.30
C LEU A 97 3.96 -0.10 -6.58
N MET A 98 3.69 0.89 -7.44
CA MET A 98 4.63 1.99 -7.71
C MET A 98 5.02 2.71 -6.41
N GLY A 99 4.05 3.09 -5.57
CA GLY A 99 4.30 3.76 -4.30
C GLY A 99 5.15 2.92 -3.33
N ILE A 100 4.86 1.62 -3.22
CA ILE A 100 5.62 0.70 -2.36
C ILE A 100 7.06 0.56 -2.87
N TYR A 101 7.26 0.29 -4.17
CA TYR A 101 8.61 0.11 -4.73
C TYR A 101 9.43 1.40 -4.69
N TYR A 102 8.80 2.56 -4.94
CA TYR A 102 9.45 3.86 -4.75
C TYR A 102 9.90 4.04 -3.29
N SER A 103 9.04 3.73 -2.34
CA SER A 103 9.34 3.85 -0.90
C SER A 103 10.44 2.89 -0.43
N LEU A 104 10.62 1.77 -1.13
CA LEU A 104 11.69 0.79 -0.89
C LEU A 104 12.98 1.10 -1.66
N ASN A 105 13.05 2.23 -2.38
CA ASN A 105 14.15 2.58 -3.28
C ASN A 105 14.43 1.52 -4.37
N ASP A 106 13.41 0.76 -4.78
CA ASP A 106 13.48 -0.23 -5.85
C ASP A 106 13.10 0.43 -7.19
N GLU A 107 14.07 1.11 -7.79
CA GLU A 107 13.87 1.89 -9.02
C GLU A 107 13.48 1.01 -10.22
N GLU A 108 14.00 -0.20 -10.30
CA GLU A 108 13.72 -1.13 -11.40
C GLU A 108 12.23 -1.52 -11.40
N ASN A 109 11.72 -2.00 -10.27
CA ASN A 109 10.31 -2.37 -10.17
C ASN A 109 9.40 -1.14 -10.25
N PHE A 110 9.79 -0.01 -9.69
CA PHE A 110 9.04 1.24 -9.87
C PHE A 110 8.86 1.58 -11.36
N LYS A 111 9.95 1.59 -12.15
CA LYS A 111 9.89 1.88 -13.60
C LYS A 111 9.04 0.86 -14.35
N LYS A 112 9.16 -0.43 -14.01
CA LYS A 112 8.34 -1.51 -14.58
C LYS A 112 6.85 -1.26 -14.36
N TYR A 113 6.43 -1.00 -13.12
CA TYR A 113 5.01 -0.79 -12.82
C TYR A 113 4.50 0.55 -13.32
N LYS A 114 5.36 1.58 -13.41
CA LYS A 114 5.01 2.84 -14.06
C LYS A 114 4.72 2.66 -15.55
N ALA A 115 5.58 1.95 -16.29
CA ALA A 115 5.33 1.66 -17.69
C ALA A 115 4.04 0.84 -17.90
N LEU A 116 3.76 -0.09 -16.99
CA LEU A 116 2.50 -0.85 -17.00
C LEU A 116 1.29 0.05 -16.75
N PHE A 117 1.37 0.97 -15.78
CA PHE A 117 0.32 1.93 -15.48
C PHE A 117 0.01 2.83 -16.67
N ASP A 118 1.06 3.42 -17.26
CA ASP A 118 0.94 4.31 -18.42
C ASP A 118 0.24 3.60 -19.59
N LYS A 119 0.67 2.36 -19.90
CA LYS A 119 0.04 1.56 -20.94
C LYS A 119 -1.41 1.20 -20.61
N LEU A 120 -1.69 0.71 -19.40
CA LEU A 120 -3.04 0.32 -19.00
C LEU A 120 -4.01 1.51 -19.07
N THR A 121 -3.59 2.68 -18.58
CA THR A 121 -4.43 3.88 -18.58
C THR A 121 -4.68 4.40 -20.00
N GLU A 122 -3.69 4.33 -20.89
CA GLU A 122 -3.88 4.62 -22.31
C GLU A 122 -4.87 3.64 -22.97
N ASP A 123 -4.73 2.34 -22.71
CA ASP A 123 -5.64 1.31 -23.25
C ASP A 123 -7.08 1.48 -22.73
N ILE A 124 -7.25 1.86 -21.44
CA ILE A 124 -8.57 2.19 -20.86
C ILE A 124 -9.17 3.43 -21.54
N GLN A 125 -8.39 4.50 -21.72
CA GLN A 125 -8.86 5.72 -22.38
C GLN A 125 -9.29 5.48 -23.83
N LYS A 126 -8.60 4.58 -24.53
CA LYS A 126 -8.95 4.16 -25.90
C LYS A 126 -10.10 3.14 -25.95
N GLY A 127 -10.59 2.67 -24.80
CA GLY A 127 -11.65 1.65 -24.72
C GLY A 127 -11.21 0.25 -25.12
N LEU A 128 -9.90 -0.02 -25.18
CA LEU A 128 -9.33 -1.32 -25.53
C LEU A 128 -9.42 -2.31 -24.36
N ILE A 129 -9.39 -1.79 -23.13
CA ILE A 129 -9.53 -2.55 -21.88
C ILE A 129 -10.58 -1.85 -21.02
N LYS A 130 -11.41 -2.63 -20.33
CA LYS A 130 -12.28 -2.10 -19.29
C LYS A 130 -11.51 -2.04 -17.97
N GLU A 131 -11.62 -0.92 -17.27
CA GLU A 131 -11.14 -0.84 -15.89
C GLU A 131 -11.88 -1.87 -15.04
N ASP A 132 -11.12 -2.64 -14.27
CA ASP A 132 -11.63 -3.61 -13.29
C ASP A 132 -11.05 -3.29 -11.92
N CYS A 133 -11.48 -2.15 -11.38
CA CYS A 133 -11.31 -1.78 -9.99
C CYS A 133 -12.67 -1.86 -9.31
N ILE A 134 -12.66 -2.34 -8.05
CA ILE A 134 -13.78 -2.43 -7.09
C ILE A 134 -15.07 -1.72 -7.51
#